data_AF-A0AAW9E9W6-F1
#
_entry.id   AF-A0AAW9E9W6-F1
#
_cell.length_a   1.000
_cell.length_b   1.000
_cell.length_c   1.000
_cell.angle_alpha   90.00
_cell.angle_beta   90.00
_cell.angle_gamma   90.00
#
_symmetry.space_group_name_H-M   'P 1'
#
loop_
_entity.id
_entity.type
_entity.pdbx_description
1 polymer ?
#
loop_
_entity_poly.entity_id
_entity_poly.type
_entity_poly.pdbx_seq_one_letter_code
_entity_poly.pdbx_strand_id
1 'polypeptide(L)'
;LLTRPHTEAPHNQVQGSDKFDYRYDGFGRMVSRYEKGSSSGQRYHYDSDHRIIAVDIDQGPLGYQRAEYRYDILGRRIEKRLWKASAIANTVTYHQHEPDEVYTFGWVGMRLVSEHSSAAPHTTVYHAYNDQSYTPLARIECTDNPLNPQRAIYYTHSSLSGLPEALTNSEGEIVWQGQYSAWGHLQRQTRPTSAFNREQNLRFQGQYFDKETGLHYNTFRYYAPDLGRFTQQDPIGLAGGINLYAYAPNPLTWVDPWGWSCGPKLKTEVDYKKAIQNLESQHGALNAHGLRRHGAGTTLE
;
A
#
# COMPACT_ATOMS: atom_id res chain seq x y z
N LEU A 1 -26.62 -21.69 24.46
CA LEU A 1 -25.87 -22.12 23.27
C LEU A 1 -26.45 -21.40 22.06
N LEU A 2 -25.95 -20.21 21.76
CA LEU A 2 -26.37 -19.42 20.59
C LEU A 2 -25.40 -19.76 19.45
N THR A 3 -25.90 -20.51 18.47
CA THR A 3 -25.28 -20.73 17.17
C THR A 3 -25.08 -19.38 16.48
N ARG A 4 -23.82 -18.92 16.39
CA ARG A 4 -23.45 -17.80 15.52
C ARG A 4 -23.80 -18.18 14.07
N PRO A 5 -24.41 -17.29 13.26
CA PRO A 5 -24.57 -17.59 11.85
C PRO A 5 -23.17 -17.64 11.26
N HIS A 6 -22.83 -18.78 10.65
CA HIS A 6 -21.66 -18.89 9.79
C HIS A 6 -21.74 -17.74 8.79
N THR A 7 -20.73 -16.88 8.79
CA THR A 7 -20.57 -15.91 7.70
C THR A 7 -20.19 -16.74 6.48
N GLU A 8 -21.18 -17.16 5.72
CA GLU A 8 -20.94 -17.78 4.42
C GLU A 8 -20.21 -16.72 3.58
N ALA A 9 -19.01 -17.08 3.13
CA ALA A 9 -18.23 -16.27 2.20
C ALA A 9 -18.26 -16.97 0.84
N PRO A 10 -19.40 -16.96 0.12
CA PRO A 10 -19.45 -17.53 -1.22
C PRO A 10 -18.35 -16.87 -2.07
N HIS A 11 -17.64 -17.67 -2.85
CA HIS A 11 -16.50 -17.21 -3.65
C HIS A 11 -15.35 -16.59 -2.83
N ASN A 12 -15.20 -16.96 -1.55
CA ASN A 12 -14.23 -16.40 -0.61
C ASN A 12 -14.39 -14.88 -0.35
N GLN A 13 -15.56 -14.32 -0.64
CA GLN A 13 -15.88 -12.91 -0.42
C GLN A 13 -16.51 -12.71 0.96
N VAL A 14 -15.82 -11.98 1.83
CA VAL A 14 -16.32 -11.68 3.18
C VAL A 14 -17.37 -10.59 3.09
N GLN A 15 -18.65 -10.93 3.29
CA GLN A 15 -19.77 -9.97 3.18
C GLN A 15 -20.03 -9.16 4.46
N GLY A 16 -19.53 -9.61 5.61
CA GLY A 16 -19.65 -8.86 6.86
C GLY A 16 -18.61 -9.30 7.90
N SER A 17 -18.30 -8.39 8.84
CA SER A 17 -17.54 -8.64 10.06
C SER A 17 -18.34 -8.14 11.26
N ASP A 18 -17.77 -8.19 12.46
CA ASP A 18 -18.43 -7.62 13.64
C ASP A 18 -18.65 -6.10 13.52
N LYS A 19 -17.80 -5.41 12.75
CA LYS A 19 -17.82 -3.95 12.63
C LYS A 19 -18.40 -3.44 11.31
N PHE A 20 -18.17 -4.13 10.20
CA PHE A 20 -18.51 -3.61 8.87
C PHE A 20 -19.31 -4.60 8.03
N ASP A 21 -20.09 -4.06 7.10
CA ASP A 21 -20.67 -4.77 5.97
C ASP A 21 -19.88 -4.45 4.70
N TYR A 22 -19.67 -5.45 3.85
CA TYR A 22 -18.88 -5.33 2.62
C TYR A 22 -19.69 -5.79 1.42
N ARG A 23 -19.43 -5.18 0.25
CA ARG A 23 -20.00 -5.62 -1.03
C ARG A 23 -18.92 -5.73 -2.08
N TYR A 24 -19.12 -6.66 -3.01
CA TYR A 24 -18.21 -6.94 -4.12
C TYR A 24 -18.97 -6.84 -5.45
N ASP A 25 -18.26 -6.48 -6.52
CA ASP A 25 -18.80 -6.56 -7.88
C ASP A 25 -18.66 -7.96 -8.49
N GLY A 26 -19.14 -8.14 -9.72
CA GLY A 26 -19.03 -9.41 -10.45
C GLY A 26 -17.59 -9.84 -10.79
N PHE A 27 -16.61 -8.94 -10.67
CA PHE A 27 -15.18 -9.24 -10.80
C PHE A 27 -14.53 -9.58 -9.46
N GLY A 28 -15.31 -9.63 -8.38
CA GLY A 28 -14.82 -9.93 -7.04
C GLY A 28 -13.99 -8.81 -6.42
N ARG A 29 -14.14 -7.56 -6.86
CA ARG A 29 -13.50 -6.40 -6.21
C ARG A 29 -14.43 -5.82 -5.16
N MET A 30 -13.90 -5.50 -3.98
CA MET A 30 -14.68 -4.83 -2.94
C MET A 30 -15.08 -3.44 -3.42
N VAL A 31 -16.38 -3.20 -3.58
CA VAL A 31 -16.94 -1.92 -4.06
C VAL A 31 -17.47 -1.04 -2.93
N SER A 32 -17.74 -1.61 -1.76
CA SER A 32 -18.09 -0.82 -0.58
C SER A 32 -17.76 -1.49 0.74
N ARG A 33 -17.50 -0.67 1.75
CA ARG A 33 -17.37 -1.06 3.17
C ARG A 33 -18.08 -0.02 4.04
N TYR A 34 -19.07 -0.41 4.83
CA TYR A 34 -19.82 0.48 5.73
C TYR A 34 -19.85 -0.04 7.15
N GLU A 35 -19.73 0.86 8.13
CA GLU A 35 -19.92 0.50 9.54
C GLU A 35 -21.37 0.06 9.78
N LYS A 36 -21.54 -1.04 10.51
CA LYS A 36 -22.86 -1.60 10.79
C LYS A 36 -23.72 -0.60 11.56
N GLY A 37 -24.92 -0.33 11.04
CA GLY A 37 -25.87 0.61 11.66
C GLY A 37 -25.47 2.08 11.53
N SER A 38 -24.54 2.42 10.65
CA SER A 38 -24.05 3.79 10.44
C SER A 38 -24.04 4.16 8.95
N SER A 39 -24.02 5.45 8.64
CA SER A 39 -23.73 5.96 7.30
C SER A 39 -22.24 6.19 7.04
N SER A 40 -21.38 5.91 8.03
CA SER A 40 -19.92 5.95 7.88
C SER A 40 -19.45 4.78 7.04
N GLY A 41 -18.69 5.08 5.99
CA GLY A 41 -18.22 4.05 5.08
C GLY A 41 -17.49 4.59 3.86
N GLN A 42 -17.21 3.68 2.94
CA GLN A 42 -16.37 3.92 1.78
C GLN A 42 -16.96 3.20 0.56
N ARG A 43 -16.89 3.87 -0.61
CA ARG A 43 -17.18 3.29 -1.92
C ARG A 43 -15.93 3.36 -2.78
N TYR A 44 -15.56 2.23 -3.38
CA TYR A 44 -14.32 2.10 -4.17
C TYR A 44 -14.64 2.05 -5.66
N HIS A 45 -13.91 2.85 -6.43
CA HIS A 45 -14.05 2.95 -7.89
C HIS A 45 -12.79 2.40 -8.56
N TYR A 46 -12.99 1.56 -9.56
CA TYR A 46 -11.92 0.82 -10.22
C TYR A 46 -11.81 1.16 -11.71
N ASP A 47 -10.59 1.10 -12.24
CA ASP A 47 -10.36 1.10 -13.68
C ASP A 47 -10.51 -0.31 -14.30
N SER A 48 -10.24 -0.40 -15.61
CA SER A 48 -10.25 -1.67 -16.37
C SER A 48 -9.15 -2.64 -15.94
N ASP A 49 -8.09 -2.15 -15.31
CA ASP A 49 -6.96 -2.94 -14.82
C ASP A 49 -7.15 -3.35 -13.35
N HIS A 50 -8.38 -3.21 -12.82
CA HIS A 50 -8.76 -3.55 -11.45
C HIS A 50 -8.02 -2.74 -10.36
N ARG A 51 -7.48 -1.57 -10.69
CA ARG A 51 -6.84 -0.65 -9.73
C ARG A 51 -7.87 0.34 -9.20
N ILE A 52 -7.79 0.67 -7.91
CA ILE A 52 -8.65 1.70 -7.31
C ILE A 52 -8.21 3.07 -7.85
N ILE A 53 -9.08 3.76 -8.58
CA ILE A 53 -8.80 5.12 -9.07
C ILE A 53 -9.41 6.20 -8.18
N ALA A 54 -10.47 5.87 -7.43
CA ALA A 54 -11.08 6.79 -6.48
C ALA A 54 -11.76 6.05 -5.33
N VAL A 55 -11.88 6.74 -4.19
CA VAL A 55 -12.67 6.31 -3.05
C VAL A 55 -13.52 7.47 -2.57
N ASP A 56 -14.84 7.28 -2.54
CA ASP A 56 -15.73 8.20 -1.82
C ASP A 56 -15.80 7.76 -0.35
N ILE A 57 -15.66 8.71 0.56
CA ILE A 57 -15.58 8.48 2.01
C ILE A 57 -16.74 9.22 2.67
N ASP A 58 -17.69 8.48 3.20
CA ASP A 58 -18.82 9.03 3.94
C ASP A 58 -18.49 9.05 5.44
N GLN A 59 -18.58 10.22 6.08
CA GLN A 59 -18.37 10.40 7.53
C GLN A 59 -17.05 9.80 8.07
N GLY A 60 -15.98 9.89 7.28
CA GLY A 60 -14.67 9.41 7.67
C GLY A 60 -14.06 10.21 8.84
N PRO A 61 -13.25 9.59 9.71
CA PRO A 61 -12.72 10.23 10.93
C PRO A 61 -11.74 11.38 10.66
N LEU A 62 -11.21 11.47 9.44
CA LEU A 62 -10.26 12.52 9.02
C LEU A 62 -10.93 13.66 8.24
N GLY A 63 -12.25 13.62 8.06
CA GLY A 63 -13.02 14.63 7.33
C GLY A 63 -12.81 14.64 5.81
N TYR A 64 -12.04 13.70 5.25
CA TYR A 64 -11.96 13.50 3.81
C TYR A 64 -13.29 12.96 3.27
N GLN A 65 -13.73 13.51 2.13
CA GLN A 65 -14.89 13.04 1.38
C GLN A 65 -14.48 12.22 0.15
N ARG A 66 -13.27 12.45 -0.39
CA ARG A 66 -12.77 11.73 -1.55
C ARG A 66 -11.25 11.61 -1.57
N ALA A 67 -10.79 10.47 -2.06
CA ALA A 67 -9.41 10.21 -2.43
C ALA A 67 -9.35 9.76 -3.90
N GLU A 68 -8.38 10.27 -4.66
CA GLU A 68 -8.12 9.83 -6.03
C GLU A 68 -6.66 9.41 -6.20
N TYR A 69 -6.42 8.41 -7.05
CA TYR A 69 -5.11 7.82 -7.27
C TYR A 69 -4.78 7.78 -8.76
N ARG A 70 -3.50 8.02 -9.08
CA ARG A 70 -2.98 7.87 -10.44
C ARG A 70 -1.83 6.91 -10.48
N TYR A 71 -1.74 6.19 -11.59
CA TYR A 71 -0.75 5.15 -11.82
C TYR A 71 0.03 5.41 -13.10
N ASP A 72 1.26 4.94 -13.15
CA ASP A 72 2.00 4.82 -14.40
C ASP A 72 1.65 3.52 -15.15
N ILE A 73 2.26 3.37 -16.33
CA ILE A 73 2.05 2.20 -17.21
C ILE A 73 2.51 0.87 -16.59
N LEU A 74 3.34 0.90 -15.55
CA LEU A 74 3.80 -0.30 -14.82
C LEU A 74 2.88 -0.61 -13.63
N GLY A 75 1.81 0.16 -13.43
CA GLY A 75 0.86 -0.02 -12.33
C GLY A 75 1.32 0.58 -11.00
N ARG A 76 2.41 1.36 -10.98
CA ARG A 76 2.90 2.01 -9.75
C ARG A 76 2.14 3.30 -9.51
N ARG A 77 1.69 3.53 -8.27
CA ARG A 77 0.99 4.77 -7.90
C ARG A 77 1.98 5.94 -7.90
N ILE A 78 1.71 6.95 -8.73
CA ILE A 78 2.54 8.15 -8.88
C ILE A 78 1.95 9.37 -8.17
N GLU A 79 0.64 9.37 -7.93
CA GLU A 79 -0.06 10.50 -7.31
C GLU A 79 -1.23 10.03 -6.45
N LYS A 80 -1.47 10.75 -5.36
CA LYS A 80 -2.67 10.67 -4.51
C LYS A 80 -3.21 12.08 -4.27
N ARG A 81 -4.52 12.29 -4.46
CA ARG A 81 -5.19 13.57 -4.22
C ARG A 81 -6.33 13.38 -3.22
N LEU A 82 -6.47 14.30 -2.27
CA LEU A 82 -7.45 14.22 -1.19
C LEU A 82 -8.30 15.48 -1.12
N TRP A 83 -9.61 15.30 -0.95
CA TRP A 83 -10.58 16.38 -0.75
C TRP A 83 -11.30 16.19 0.57
N LYS A 84 -11.43 17.25 1.35
CA LYS A 84 -12.20 17.34 2.59
C LYS A 84 -13.64 17.75 2.32
N ALA A 85 -14.54 17.32 3.20
CA ALA A 85 -15.92 17.77 3.16
C ALA A 85 -15.97 19.29 3.40
N SER A 86 -16.80 20.00 2.63
CA SER A 86 -17.05 21.42 2.89
C SER A 86 -17.87 21.59 4.17
N ALA A 87 -17.47 22.53 5.02
CA ALA A 87 -18.18 22.83 6.27
C ALA A 87 -19.57 23.47 6.04
N ILE A 88 -19.86 23.97 4.82
CA ILE A 88 -20.98 24.88 4.57
C ILE A 88 -22.26 24.16 4.08
N ALA A 89 -22.16 22.93 3.57
CA ALA A 89 -23.33 22.11 3.28
C ALA A 89 -22.89 20.66 3.04
N ASN A 90 -23.74 19.68 3.39
CA ASN A 90 -23.64 18.26 3.03
C ASN A 90 -23.81 18.03 1.51
N THR A 91 -23.24 18.90 0.69
CA THR A 91 -23.25 18.83 -0.76
C THR A 91 -21.91 18.26 -1.20
N VAL A 92 -21.93 17.31 -2.13
CA VAL A 92 -20.71 16.76 -2.74
C VAL A 92 -20.02 17.87 -3.53
N THR A 93 -18.91 18.40 -3.02
CA THR A 93 -18.24 19.59 -3.59
C THR A 93 -16.80 19.34 -4.07
N TYR A 94 -16.31 18.09 -4.06
CA TYR A 94 -14.89 17.83 -4.35
C TYR A 94 -14.44 18.26 -5.76
N HIS A 95 -15.32 18.27 -6.76
CA HIS A 95 -14.98 18.80 -8.10
C HIS A 95 -15.12 20.32 -8.24
N GLN A 96 -15.47 21.04 -7.17
CA GLN A 96 -15.66 22.49 -7.19
C GLN A 96 -14.43 23.27 -6.74
N HIS A 97 -13.38 22.58 -6.26
CA HIS A 97 -12.12 23.19 -5.79
C HIS A 97 -10.93 22.25 -6.00
N GLU A 98 -9.73 22.83 -5.93
CA GLU A 98 -8.47 22.09 -5.94
C GLU A 98 -8.35 21.16 -4.72
N PRO A 99 -7.63 20.03 -4.83
CA PRO A 99 -7.45 19.10 -3.71
C PRO A 99 -6.75 19.76 -2.51
N ASP A 100 -7.21 19.43 -1.30
CA ASP A 100 -6.62 19.91 -0.04
C ASP A 100 -5.21 19.37 0.19
N GLU A 101 -4.96 18.12 -0.19
CA GLU A 101 -3.64 17.48 -0.09
C GLU A 101 -3.34 16.68 -1.36
N VAL A 102 -2.13 16.86 -1.88
CA VAL A 102 -1.57 16.08 -2.99
C VAL A 102 -0.30 15.41 -2.51
N TYR A 103 -0.18 14.11 -2.76
CA TYR A 103 1.03 13.34 -2.54
C TYR A 103 1.56 12.86 -3.89
N THR A 104 2.87 12.96 -4.09
CA THR A 104 3.56 12.37 -5.24
C THR A 104 4.57 11.33 -4.78
N PHE A 105 4.80 10.32 -5.61
CA PHE A 105 5.57 9.14 -5.26
C PHE A 105 6.68 8.87 -6.28
N GLY A 106 7.91 8.67 -5.79
CA GLY A 106 9.06 8.30 -6.61
C GLY A 106 9.39 6.81 -6.47
N TRP A 107 9.81 6.21 -7.58
CA TRP A 107 10.05 4.77 -7.68
C TRP A 107 11.40 4.45 -8.31
N VAL A 108 12.08 3.43 -7.77
CA VAL A 108 13.21 2.75 -8.43
C VAL A 108 12.82 1.30 -8.64
N GLY A 109 12.70 0.88 -9.90
CA GLY A 109 12.05 -0.39 -10.23
C GLY A 109 10.62 -0.43 -9.66
N MET A 110 10.29 -1.48 -8.90
CA MET A 110 9.00 -1.64 -8.20
C MET A 110 9.06 -1.23 -6.72
N ARG A 111 10.09 -0.49 -6.31
CA ARG A 111 10.28 -0.06 -4.91
C ARG A 111 9.99 1.42 -4.76
N LEU A 112 9.08 1.76 -3.83
CA LEU A 112 8.76 3.13 -3.47
C LEU A 112 9.94 3.75 -2.74
N VAL A 113 10.60 4.74 -3.33
CA VAL A 113 11.81 5.36 -2.76
C VAL A 113 11.56 6.75 -2.22
N SER A 114 10.50 7.44 -2.63
CA SER A 114 10.18 8.76 -2.08
C SER A 114 8.70 9.06 -2.05
N GLU A 115 8.32 9.90 -1.09
CA GLU A 115 7.01 10.54 -0.99
C GLU A 115 7.22 12.05 -0.78
N HIS A 116 6.36 12.85 -1.40
CA HIS A 116 6.30 14.30 -1.21
C HIS A 116 4.85 14.70 -1.01
N SER A 117 4.58 15.65 -0.11
CA SER A 117 3.23 16.12 0.22
C SER A 117 3.12 17.62 0.03
N SER A 118 2.03 18.09 -0.58
CA SER A 118 1.72 19.51 -0.70
C SER A 118 1.55 20.21 0.66
N ALA A 119 1.22 19.47 1.72
CA ALA A 119 1.14 20.00 3.09
C ALA A 119 2.51 20.29 3.73
N ALA A 120 3.60 19.77 3.13
CA ALA A 120 4.98 20.01 3.54
C ALA A 120 5.83 20.26 2.27
N PRO A 121 5.61 21.37 1.57
CA PRO A 121 6.09 21.56 0.19
C PRO A 121 7.62 21.54 0.08
N HIS A 122 8.32 21.93 1.16
CA HIS A 122 9.78 21.94 1.23
C HIS A 122 10.38 20.65 1.80
N THR A 123 9.59 19.60 2.02
CA THR A 123 10.09 18.35 2.62
C THR A 123 9.82 17.18 1.69
N THR A 124 10.89 16.53 1.25
CA THR A 124 10.82 15.23 0.56
C THR A 124 11.30 14.14 1.50
N VAL A 125 10.52 13.06 1.57
CA VAL A 125 10.86 11.88 2.37
C VAL A 125 11.41 10.83 1.42
N TYR A 126 12.55 10.25 1.77
CA TYR A 126 13.16 9.13 1.08
C TYR A 126 13.15 7.88 1.97
N HIS A 127 12.93 6.73 1.35
CA HIS A 127 12.97 5.43 2.00
C HIS A 127 14.18 4.63 1.50
N ALA A 128 15.08 4.30 2.43
CA ALA A 128 16.18 3.39 2.19
C ALA A 128 15.78 1.98 2.64
N TYR A 129 16.16 0.98 1.86
CA TYR A 129 15.83 -0.42 2.09
C TYR A 129 17.07 -1.29 2.04
N ASN A 130 16.95 -2.50 2.56
CA ASN A 130 17.99 -3.50 2.38
C ASN A 130 18.21 -3.80 0.88
N ASP A 131 19.44 -4.12 0.51
CA ASP A 131 19.84 -4.46 -0.86
C ASP A 131 19.03 -5.64 -1.41
N GLN A 132 18.68 -6.58 -0.54
CA GLN A 132 18.07 -7.86 -0.86
C GLN A 132 16.61 -7.97 -0.39
N SER A 133 15.94 -6.90 0.05
CA SER A 133 14.52 -7.01 0.42
C SER A 133 13.77 -5.67 0.40
N TYR A 134 12.47 -5.72 0.65
CA TYR A 134 11.63 -4.53 0.87
C TYR A 134 11.61 -4.13 2.35
N THR A 135 12.52 -4.67 3.17
CA THR A 135 12.64 -4.29 4.58
C THR A 135 13.24 -2.89 4.66
N PRO A 136 12.55 -1.91 5.26
CA PRO A 136 13.05 -0.56 5.39
C PRO A 136 14.22 -0.50 6.38
N LEU A 137 15.25 0.27 6.03
CA LEU A 137 16.42 0.52 6.86
C LEU A 137 16.39 1.92 7.47
N ALA A 138 16.03 2.92 6.65
CA ALA A 138 16.00 4.30 7.11
C ALA A 138 14.94 5.12 6.37
N ARG A 139 14.41 6.11 7.08
CA ARG A 139 13.61 7.21 6.53
C ARG A 139 14.47 8.46 6.57
N ILE A 140 14.67 9.10 5.43
CA ILE A 140 15.50 10.30 5.30
C ILE A 140 14.56 11.44 4.92
N GLU A 141 14.43 12.44 5.78
CA GLU A 141 13.66 13.64 5.50
C GLU A 141 14.62 14.75 5.08
N CYS A 142 14.48 15.20 3.85
CA CYS A 142 15.25 16.30 3.27
C CYS A 142 14.34 17.52 3.18
N THR A 143 14.67 18.55 3.94
CA THR A 143 14.00 19.85 3.86
C THR A 143 14.86 20.81 3.02
N ASP A 144 14.35 21.24 1.88
CA ASP A 144 15.04 22.10 0.90
C ASP A 144 14.66 23.59 1.02
N ASN A 145 14.16 24.00 2.19
CA ASN A 145 13.87 25.41 2.46
C ASN A 145 15.16 26.24 2.34
N PRO A 146 15.22 27.25 1.43
CA PRO A 146 16.41 28.05 1.21
C PRO A 146 16.93 28.78 2.47
N LEU A 147 16.04 29.09 3.41
CA LEU A 147 16.39 29.79 4.65
C LEU A 147 16.96 28.86 5.72
N ASN A 148 16.67 27.56 5.64
CA ASN A 148 17.07 26.58 6.65
C ASN A 148 17.04 25.16 6.05
N PRO A 149 18.04 24.79 5.23
CA PRO A 149 18.14 23.45 4.67
C PRO A 149 18.46 22.46 5.79
N GLN A 150 17.68 21.39 5.89
CA GLN A 150 17.82 20.38 6.94
C GLN A 150 17.76 18.97 6.37
N ARG A 151 18.45 18.05 7.03
CA ARG A 151 18.34 16.61 6.76
C ARG A 151 18.23 15.88 8.08
N ALA A 152 17.17 15.10 8.23
CA ALA A 152 16.99 14.19 9.34
C ALA A 152 17.03 12.75 8.83
N ILE A 153 17.73 11.87 9.55
CA ILE A 153 17.77 10.44 9.26
C ILE A 153 17.19 9.71 10.45
N TYR A 154 16.19 8.88 10.17
CA TYR A 154 15.54 8.03 11.15
C TYR A 154 15.79 6.56 10.80
N TYR A 155 16.46 5.84 11.68
CA TYR A 155 16.77 4.42 11.51
C TYR A 155 15.55 3.59 11.88
N THR A 156 15.20 2.63 11.01
CA THR A 156 14.00 1.81 11.16
C THR A 156 14.34 0.50 11.86
N HIS A 157 13.60 0.21 12.92
CA HIS A 157 13.63 -1.07 13.63
C HIS A 157 12.41 -1.86 13.17
N SER A 158 12.64 -2.91 12.38
CA SER A 158 11.57 -3.72 11.79
C SER A 158 11.42 -5.07 12.47
N SER A 159 10.18 -5.57 12.50
CA SER A 159 9.85 -6.93 12.91
C SER A 159 10.41 -7.97 11.94
N LEU A 160 10.24 -9.25 12.28
CA LEU A 160 10.64 -10.37 11.40
C LEU A 160 9.98 -10.31 10.02
N SER A 161 8.76 -9.78 9.88
CA SER A 161 8.08 -9.65 8.58
C SER A 161 8.52 -8.40 7.80
N GLY A 162 9.36 -7.55 8.38
CA GLY A 162 9.81 -6.27 7.82
C GLY A 162 8.87 -5.11 8.12
N LEU A 163 7.89 -5.30 9.01
CA LEU A 163 6.99 -4.25 9.47
C LEU A 163 7.74 -3.27 10.39
N PRO A 164 7.76 -1.95 10.13
CA PRO A 164 8.38 -0.97 11.03
C PRO A 164 7.72 -0.95 12.42
N GLU A 165 8.48 -1.20 13.48
CA GLU A 165 8.00 -1.19 14.87
C GLU A 165 8.51 0.03 15.65
N ALA A 166 9.69 0.56 15.31
CA ALA A 166 10.20 1.79 15.89
C ALA A 166 11.08 2.58 14.91
N LEU A 167 11.24 3.88 15.19
CA LEU A 167 12.20 4.77 14.53
C LEU A 167 13.10 5.41 15.59
N THR A 168 14.41 5.47 15.32
CA THR A 168 15.38 6.21 16.15
C THR A 168 16.08 7.32 15.37
N ASN A 169 16.39 8.45 16.02
CA ASN A 169 17.21 9.52 15.43
C ASN A 169 18.72 9.18 15.43
N SER A 170 19.57 10.14 15.05
CA SER A 170 21.03 10.02 15.04
C SER A 170 21.64 9.79 16.41
N GLU A 171 20.95 10.22 17.46
CA GLU A 171 21.37 10.10 18.86
C GLU A 171 20.93 8.75 19.46
N GLY A 172 20.19 7.93 18.71
CA GLY A 172 19.67 6.64 19.16
C GLY A 172 18.38 6.73 19.99
N GLU A 173 17.77 7.91 20.10
CA GLU A 173 16.52 8.10 20.82
C GLU A 173 15.33 7.61 20.00
N ILE A 174 14.39 6.93 20.64
CA ILE A 174 13.15 6.49 19.99
C ILE A 174 12.25 7.71 19.74
N VAL A 175 12.03 8.04 18.47
CA VAL A 175 11.18 9.18 18.07
C VAL A 175 9.76 8.74 17.70
N TRP A 176 9.58 7.48 17.33
CA TRP A 176 8.28 6.88 17.01
C TRP A 176 8.29 5.39 17.31
N GLN A 177 7.16 4.87 17.79
CA GLN A 177 6.95 3.44 18.01
C GLN A 177 5.52 3.04 17.63
N GLY A 178 5.37 1.88 16.97
CA GLY A 178 4.10 1.30 16.56
C GLY A 178 3.88 -0.08 17.15
N GLN A 179 2.65 -0.38 17.56
CA GLN A 179 2.20 -1.69 18.00
C GLN A 179 1.11 -2.19 17.06
N TYR A 180 1.26 -3.40 16.55
CA TYR A 180 0.44 -3.93 15.48
C TYR A 180 -0.28 -5.22 15.88
N SER A 181 -1.42 -5.47 15.26
CA SER A 181 -2.03 -6.80 15.24
C SER A 181 -1.21 -7.75 14.35
N ALA A 182 -1.47 -9.05 14.45
CA ALA A 182 -0.84 -10.07 13.60
C ALA A 182 -1.04 -9.83 12.09
N TRP A 183 -2.09 -9.11 11.71
CA TRP A 183 -2.44 -8.77 10.33
C TRP A 183 -2.00 -7.37 9.92
N GLY A 184 -1.10 -6.74 10.69
CA GLY A 184 -0.49 -5.46 10.33
C GLY A 184 -1.36 -4.23 10.61
N HIS A 185 -2.49 -4.39 11.32
CA HIS A 185 -3.29 -3.25 11.75
C HIS A 185 -2.59 -2.51 12.90
N LEU A 186 -2.30 -1.22 12.73
CA LEU A 186 -1.68 -0.39 13.78
C LEU A 186 -2.70 -0.16 14.91
N GLN A 187 -2.48 -0.79 16.06
CA GLN A 187 -3.35 -0.67 17.24
C GLN A 187 -3.01 0.55 18.08
N ARG A 188 -1.72 0.86 18.19
CA ARG A 188 -1.23 1.98 19.00
C ARG A 188 0.04 2.52 18.40
N GLN A 189 0.22 3.84 18.46
CA GLN A 189 1.49 4.49 18.20
C GLN A 189 1.84 5.48 19.31
N THR A 190 3.14 5.69 19.53
CA THR A 190 3.67 6.68 20.46
C THR A 190 4.77 7.50 19.78
N ARG A 191 4.87 8.77 20.15
CA ARG A 191 5.91 9.71 19.69
C ARG A 191 6.55 10.33 20.93
N PRO A 192 7.59 9.69 21.51
CA PRO A 192 8.17 10.15 22.77
C PRO A 192 8.81 11.54 22.68
N THR A 193 9.24 11.92 21.47
CA THR A 193 9.89 13.20 21.18
C THR A 193 9.07 14.02 20.21
N SER A 194 9.18 15.36 20.27
CA SER A 194 8.61 16.26 19.27
C SER A 194 9.40 16.27 17.94
N ALA A 195 10.59 15.65 17.90
CA ALA A 195 11.47 15.59 16.75
C ALA A 195 10.87 14.83 15.55
N PHE A 196 9.82 14.03 15.76
CA PHE A 196 9.11 13.32 14.71
C PHE A 196 7.59 13.47 14.91
N ASN A 197 6.96 14.33 14.10
CA ASN A 197 5.52 14.58 14.15
C ASN A 197 4.81 14.22 12.83
N ARG A 198 5.35 13.25 12.10
CA ARG A 198 4.78 12.73 10.85
C ARG A 198 4.28 11.31 11.06
N GLU A 199 3.56 10.80 10.06
CA GLU A 199 3.16 9.40 10.04
C GLU A 199 4.29 8.55 9.46
N GLN A 200 4.54 7.39 10.06
CA GLN A 200 5.29 6.31 9.39
C GLN A 200 4.28 5.53 8.54
N ASN A 201 4.34 5.69 7.21
CA ASN A 201 3.37 5.10 6.29
C ASN A 201 3.74 3.68 5.83
N LEU A 202 5.00 3.27 5.93
CA LEU A 202 5.39 1.91 5.51
C LEU A 202 4.75 0.86 6.43
N ARG A 203 4.27 -0.23 5.84
CA ARG A 203 3.61 -1.34 6.55
C ARG A 203 4.40 -2.63 6.30
N PHE A 204 3.73 -3.77 6.05
CA PHE A 204 4.45 -4.94 5.60
C PHE A 204 5.27 -4.61 4.35
N GLN A 205 6.27 -5.44 4.06
CA GLN A 205 7.14 -5.24 2.90
C GLN A 205 6.35 -4.99 1.61
N GLY A 206 6.60 -3.85 0.96
CA GLY A 206 5.88 -3.41 -0.25
C GLY A 206 4.61 -2.58 -0.02
N GLN A 207 4.17 -2.45 1.24
CA GLN A 207 2.92 -1.77 1.58
C GLN A 207 3.10 -0.33 2.06
N TYR A 208 2.17 0.52 1.62
CA TYR A 208 2.05 1.92 2.02
C TYR A 208 0.66 2.18 2.64
N PHE A 209 0.61 2.80 3.80
CA PHE A 209 -0.62 3.10 4.52
C PHE A 209 -1.31 4.36 4.00
N ASP A 210 -2.56 4.19 3.58
CA ASP A 210 -3.44 5.29 3.21
C ASP A 210 -4.36 5.64 4.39
N LYS A 211 -3.96 6.65 5.18
CA LYS A 211 -4.70 7.10 6.36
C LYS A 211 -6.17 7.41 6.09
N GLU A 212 -6.48 7.89 4.89
CA GLU A 212 -7.82 8.31 4.49
C GLU A 212 -8.80 7.14 4.32
N THR A 213 -8.30 5.97 3.92
CA THR A 213 -9.13 4.76 3.71
C THR A 213 -8.88 3.72 4.79
N GLY A 214 -7.73 3.76 5.47
CA GLY A 214 -7.25 2.70 6.34
C GLY A 214 -6.76 1.46 5.59
N LEU A 215 -6.74 1.50 4.26
CA LEU A 215 -6.18 0.42 3.43
C LEU A 215 -4.66 0.58 3.30
N HIS A 216 -4.00 -0.53 3.00
CA HIS A 216 -2.59 -0.56 2.66
C HIS A 216 -2.48 -0.76 1.14
N TYR A 217 -1.98 0.26 0.43
CA TYR A 217 -1.61 0.14 -0.97
C TYR A 217 -0.44 -0.84 -1.09
N ASN A 218 -0.61 -1.90 -1.89
CA ASN A 218 0.41 -2.91 -2.14
C ASN A 218 0.57 -3.12 -3.65
N THR A 219 1.16 -2.13 -4.32
CA THR A 219 1.45 -2.08 -5.76
C THR A 219 0.26 -2.42 -6.67
N PHE A 220 -0.07 -3.71 -6.83
CA PHE A 220 -1.15 -4.20 -7.68
C PHE A 220 -2.45 -4.51 -6.94
N ARG A 221 -2.43 -4.56 -5.61
CA ARG A 221 -3.62 -4.81 -4.78
C ARG A 221 -3.72 -3.86 -3.60
N TYR A 222 -4.91 -3.76 -3.03
CA TYR A 222 -5.17 -3.05 -1.78
C TYR A 222 -5.46 -4.03 -0.65
N TYR A 223 -4.68 -3.96 0.41
CA TYR A 223 -4.80 -4.82 1.58
C TYR A 223 -5.62 -4.15 2.68
N ALA A 224 -6.62 -4.88 3.20
CA ALA A 224 -7.48 -4.48 4.29
C ALA A 224 -6.98 -5.15 5.59
N PRO A 225 -6.20 -4.44 6.44
CA PRO A 225 -5.60 -5.03 7.64
C PRO A 225 -6.63 -5.45 8.70
N ASP A 226 -7.82 -4.85 8.68
CA ASP A 226 -8.99 -5.20 9.49
C ASP A 226 -9.58 -6.57 9.12
N LEU A 227 -9.44 -6.98 7.86
CA LEU A 227 -9.86 -8.29 7.38
C LEU A 227 -8.72 -9.31 7.27
N GLY A 228 -7.46 -8.85 7.28
CA GLY A 228 -6.29 -9.69 7.06
C GLY A 228 -6.15 -10.21 5.63
N ARG A 229 -6.69 -9.49 4.63
CA ARG A 229 -6.74 -9.94 3.23
C ARG A 229 -6.76 -8.79 2.23
N PHE A 230 -6.54 -9.12 0.96
CA PHE A 230 -6.73 -8.18 -0.14
C PHE A 230 -8.21 -7.91 -0.41
N THR A 231 -8.47 -6.73 -0.99
CA THR A 231 -9.81 -6.24 -1.37
C THR A 231 -10.18 -6.61 -2.80
N GLN A 232 -9.23 -7.12 -3.59
CA GLN A 232 -9.41 -7.67 -4.93
C GLN A 232 -8.88 -9.11 -4.99
N GLN A 233 -9.34 -9.89 -5.98
CA GLN A 233 -8.75 -11.18 -6.32
C GLN A 233 -7.33 -11.02 -6.85
N ASP A 234 -6.54 -12.09 -6.74
CA ASP A 234 -5.19 -12.15 -7.26
C ASP A 234 -5.16 -11.95 -8.80
N PRO A 235 -4.42 -10.97 -9.33
CA PRO A 235 -4.31 -10.75 -10.78
C PRO A 235 -3.76 -11.96 -11.55
N ILE A 236 -2.94 -12.81 -10.92
CA ILE A 236 -2.42 -14.04 -11.53
C ILE A 236 -3.31 -15.26 -11.26
N GLY A 237 -4.49 -15.04 -10.67
CA GLY A 237 -5.49 -16.08 -10.41
C GLY A 237 -4.97 -17.19 -9.51
N LEU A 238 -5.28 -18.44 -9.85
CA LEU A 238 -4.91 -19.61 -9.05
C LEU A 238 -3.39 -19.85 -8.98
N ALA A 239 -2.59 -19.19 -9.82
CA ALA A 239 -1.14 -19.23 -9.71
C ALA A 239 -0.62 -18.55 -8.43
N GLY A 240 -1.38 -17.57 -7.89
CA GLY A 240 -1.11 -16.94 -6.60
C GLY A 240 -1.58 -17.77 -5.40
N GLY A 241 -2.38 -18.82 -5.64
CA GLY A 241 -2.91 -19.73 -4.63
C GLY A 241 -4.43 -19.94 -4.74
N ILE A 242 -4.95 -20.89 -3.95
CA ILE A 242 -6.37 -21.29 -3.98
C ILE A 242 -7.28 -20.21 -3.36
N ASN A 243 -6.75 -19.41 -2.42
CA ASN A 243 -7.46 -18.28 -1.83
C ASN A 243 -7.02 -16.98 -2.50
N LEU A 244 -7.80 -16.53 -3.49
CA LEU A 244 -7.51 -15.36 -4.31
C LEU A 244 -7.45 -14.04 -3.54
N TYR A 245 -7.95 -14.00 -2.30
CA TYR A 245 -7.90 -12.81 -1.44
C TYR A 245 -6.81 -12.88 -0.37
N ALA A 246 -6.14 -14.03 -0.19
CA ALA A 246 -5.15 -14.18 0.88
C ALA A 246 -3.94 -13.26 0.68
N TYR A 247 -3.47 -12.65 1.77
CA TYR A 247 -2.20 -11.92 1.77
C TYR A 247 -1.00 -12.88 1.74
N ALA A 248 -0.95 -13.80 2.71
CA ALA A 248 0.02 -14.88 2.75
C ALA A 248 -0.49 -16.00 3.67
N PRO A 249 -0.04 -17.26 3.48
CA PRO A 249 -0.33 -18.37 4.41
C PRO A 249 0.09 -18.07 5.86
N ASN A 250 1.22 -17.37 6.04
CA ASN A 250 1.70 -16.92 7.34
C ASN A 250 2.35 -15.52 7.23
N PRO A 251 1.69 -14.44 7.68
CA PRO A 251 2.20 -13.06 7.55
C PRO A 251 3.44 -12.76 8.40
N LEU A 252 3.83 -13.64 9.32
CA LEU A 252 5.04 -13.49 10.13
C LEU A 252 6.30 -13.89 9.37
N THR A 253 6.19 -14.86 8.45
CA THR A 253 7.34 -15.47 7.76
C THR A 253 7.28 -15.32 6.24
N TRP A 254 6.12 -14.98 5.69
CA TRP A 254 5.89 -14.79 4.26
C TRP A 254 5.53 -13.34 3.96
N VAL A 255 5.92 -12.89 2.77
CA VAL A 255 5.63 -11.54 2.27
C VAL A 255 5.20 -11.58 0.81
N ASP A 256 4.36 -10.62 0.42
CA ASP A 256 3.94 -10.37 -0.95
C ASP A 256 4.21 -8.89 -1.31
N PRO A 257 5.45 -8.54 -1.71
CA PRO A 257 5.84 -7.14 -1.92
C PRO A 257 5.16 -6.45 -3.10
N TRP A 258 4.59 -7.23 -4.03
CA TRP A 258 3.94 -6.71 -5.23
C TRP A 258 2.42 -6.87 -5.19
N GLY A 259 1.89 -7.76 -4.35
CA GLY A 259 0.48 -8.09 -4.39
C GLY A 259 0.15 -9.08 -5.51
N TRP A 260 1.06 -10.00 -5.86
CA TRP A 260 0.83 -11.03 -6.89
C TRP A 260 1.07 -12.44 -6.37
N SER A 261 2.13 -12.63 -5.59
CA SER A 261 2.47 -13.96 -5.10
C SER A 261 3.23 -13.82 -3.79
N CYS A 262 2.72 -14.46 -2.75
CA CYS A 262 3.42 -14.54 -1.48
C CYS A 262 4.54 -15.60 -1.55
N GLY A 263 5.67 -15.29 -0.95
CA GLY A 263 6.77 -16.24 -0.77
C GLY A 263 7.32 -16.18 0.65
N PRO A 264 8.01 -17.24 1.12
CA PRO A 264 8.81 -17.14 2.33
C PRO A 264 9.82 -16.00 2.16
N LYS A 265 10.17 -15.28 3.23
CA LYS A 265 11.28 -14.33 3.21
C LYS A 265 12.51 -15.03 2.59
N LEU A 266 12.90 -14.61 1.39
CA LEU A 266 14.06 -15.16 0.70
C LEU A 266 15.29 -14.77 1.53
N LYS A 267 16.01 -15.77 2.04
CA LYS A 267 17.08 -15.57 3.03
C LYS A 267 18.42 -15.25 2.37
N THR A 268 18.55 -15.47 1.07
CA THR A 268 19.82 -15.36 0.34
C THR A 268 19.67 -14.81 -1.07
N GLU A 269 20.74 -14.25 -1.63
CA GLU A 269 20.84 -13.74 -3.00
C GLU A 269 20.46 -14.78 -4.08
N VAL A 270 20.73 -16.06 -3.81
CA VAL A 270 20.44 -17.20 -4.71
C VAL A 270 18.94 -17.41 -4.86
N ASP A 271 18.17 -17.20 -3.79
CA ASP A 271 16.73 -17.42 -3.77
C ASP A 271 15.99 -16.32 -4.56
N TYR A 272 16.49 -15.09 -4.52
CA TYR A 272 15.96 -13.97 -5.32
C TYR A 272 16.21 -14.13 -6.81
N LYS A 273 17.43 -14.51 -7.22
CA LYS A 273 17.74 -14.75 -8.63
C LYS A 273 16.90 -15.89 -9.21
N LYS A 274 16.68 -16.95 -8.43
CA LYS A 274 15.77 -18.05 -8.82
C LYS A 274 14.32 -17.61 -8.92
N ALA A 275 13.82 -16.79 -7.99
CA ALA A 275 12.45 -16.27 -8.08
C ALA A 275 12.24 -15.40 -9.33
N ILE A 276 13.20 -14.53 -9.65
CA ILE A 276 13.16 -13.70 -10.87
C ILE A 276 13.24 -14.58 -12.13
N GLN A 277 14.16 -15.55 -12.18
CA GLN A 277 14.27 -16.49 -13.32
C GLN A 277 13.02 -17.37 -13.50
N ASN A 278 12.38 -17.78 -12.40
CA ASN A 278 11.13 -18.55 -12.45
C ASN A 278 9.95 -17.70 -12.93
N LEU A 279 9.90 -16.42 -12.54
CA LEU A 279 8.92 -15.47 -13.07
C LEU A 279 9.17 -15.15 -14.55
N GLU A 280 10.42 -14.96 -14.96
CA GLU A 280 10.80 -14.73 -16.36
C GLU A 280 10.52 -15.94 -17.25
N SER A 281 10.75 -17.16 -16.75
CA SER A 281 10.47 -18.40 -17.49
C SER A 281 8.98 -18.74 -17.57
N GLN A 282 8.18 -18.38 -16.56
CA GLN A 282 6.72 -18.52 -16.62
C GLN A 282 6.04 -17.44 -17.47
N HIS A 283 6.61 -16.24 -17.57
CA HIS A 283 6.03 -15.11 -18.33
C HIS A 283 6.67 -14.84 -19.69
N GLY A 284 7.71 -15.60 -20.08
CA GLY A 284 8.31 -15.55 -21.42
C GLY A 284 7.36 -15.90 -22.58
N ALA A 285 6.11 -16.28 -22.30
CA ALA A 285 5.06 -16.51 -23.28
C ALA A 285 4.17 -15.29 -23.59
N LEU A 286 4.39 -14.13 -22.96
CA LEU A 286 3.66 -12.88 -23.26
C LEU A 286 4.60 -11.81 -23.82
N ASN A 287 5.09 -12.01 -25.04
CA ASN A 287 5.69 -10.93 -25.83
C ASN A 287 5.35 -11.11 -27.31
N ALA A 288 4.27 -10.46 -27.77
CA ALA A 288 4.10 -10.14 -29.19
C ALA A 288 3.15 -8.96 -29.42
N HIS A 289 3.38 -7.81 -28.78
CA HIS A 289 3.03 -6.53 -29.40
C HIS A 289 4.21 -5.56 -29.35
N GLY A 290 5.07 -5.71 -30.38
CA GLY A 290 5.68 -4.57 -31.06
C GLY A 290 6.77 -3.80 -30.34
N LEU A 291 7.97 -4.37 -30.25
CA LEU A 291 9.23 -3.61 -30.23
C LEU A 291 10.37 -4.53 -30.70
N ARG A 292 10.56 -4.63 -32.02
CA ARG A 292 11.80 -5.20 -32.60
C ARG A 292 12.90 -4.15 -32.51
N ARG A 293 13.94 -4.43 -31.72
CA ARG A 293 15.25 -3.77 -31.90
C ARG A 293 15.93 -4.37 -33.14
N HIS A 294 16.16 -3.54 -34.14
CA HIS A 294 17.11 -3.81 -35.22
C HIS A 294 18.53 -3.46 -34.75
N GLY A 295 19.53 -4.24 -35.19
CA GLY A 295 20.97 -3.99 -35.04
C GLY A 295 21.70 -5.32 -34.82
N ALA A 296 22.09 -6.05 -35.87
CA ALA A 296 23.28 -5.87 -36.72
C ALA A 296 24.52 -6.59 -36.15
N GLY A 297 25.13 -7.44 -36.99
CA GLY A 297 26.50 -7.94 -36.80
C GLY A 297 26.66 -9.45 -36.92
N THR A 298 26.54 -10.01 -38.13
CA THR A 298 27.05 -11.34 -38.45
C THR A 298 28.43 -11.18 -39.08
N THR A 299 29.47 -11.61 -38.40
CA THR A 299 30.78 -11.94 -39.01
C THR A 299 30.78 -13.44 -39.28
N LEU A 300 30.97 -13.80 -40.54
CA LEU A 300 31.15 -15.17 -41.03
C LEU A 300 32.65 -15.47 -41.10
N GLU A 301 33.07 -16.60 -40.54
CA GLU A 301 33.97 -17.54 -41.22
C GLU A 301 33.09 -18.64 -41.84
#